data_AF-A0A7J6Q637-F1
#
_entry.id   AF-A0A7J6Q637-F1
#
_cell.length_a   1.000
_cell.length_b   1.000
_cell.length_c   1.000
_cell.angle_alpha   90.00
_cell.angle_beta   90.00
_cell.angle_gamma   90.00
#
_symmetry.space_group_name_H-M   'P 1'
#
loop_
_entity.id
_entity.type
_entity.pdbx_description
1 polymer ?
#
loop_
_entity_poly.entity_id
_entity_poly.type
_entity_poly.pdbx_seq_one_letter_code
_entity_poly.pdbx_strand_id
1 'polypeptide(L)'
;MRRYYWSQTKDSVTISVIVPKHTKGKDINAITVEQDNELRVGLAGDDSYFFGQLEFPVKMDDPEDDISWEMKDVTDGCHRVVEISLRKTAPLLPGLVMWWSDAIKDGGAAVDVTALPDRRKGSNAKQ
;
A
#
# COMPACT_ATOMS: atom_id res chain seq x y z
N MET A 1 4.94 -8.73 -15.01
CA MET A 1 5.97 -8.03 -14.20
C MET A 1 5.27 -7.28 -13.08
N ARG A 2 5.80 -7.32 -11.86
CA ARG A 2 5.29 -6.53 -10.74
C ARG A 2 5.49 -5.05 -11.04
N ARG A 3 4.41 -4.26 -10.98
CA ARG A 3 4.42 -2.80 -11.22
C ARG A 3 4.39 -1.98 -9.93
N TYR A 4 4.68 -2.58 -8.78
CA TYR A 4 4.66 -1.88 -7.51
C TYR A 4 5.72 -2.44 -6.54
N TYR A 5 6.09 -1.63 -5.57
CA TYR A 5 6.75 -2.07 -4.35
C TYR A 5 5.88 -1.64 -3.18
N TRP A 6 6.09 -2.24 -2.01
CA TRP A 6 5.33 -1.84 -0.85
C TRP A 6 6.17 -2.00 0.42
N SER A 7 5.79 -1.23 1.43
CA SER A 7 6.33 -1.34 2.78
C SER A 7 5.22 -1.07 3.78
N GLN A 8 5.47 -1.37 5.04
CA GLN A 8 4.50 -1.12 6.09
C GLN A 8 5.18 -0.75 7.39
N THR A 9 4.43 -0.02 8.20
CA THR A 9 4.68 0.11 9.64
C THR A 9 3.60 -0.67 10.39
N LYS A 10 3.58 -0.52 11.72
CA LYS A 10 2.50 -1.01 12.56
C LYS A 10 1.13 -0.44 12.13
N ASP A 11 1.08 0.84 11.74
CA ASP A 11 -0.18 1.59 11.57
C ASP A 11 -0.46 2.01 10.12
N SER A 12 0.50 1.88 9.22
CA SER A 12 0.37 2.29 7.82
C SER A 12 0.93 1.26 6.84
N VAL A 13 0.47 1.34 5.60
CA VAL A 13 1.03 0.66 4.44
C VAL A 13 1.34 1.71 3.37
N THR A 14 2.51 1.60 2.74
CA THR A 14 2.92 2.48 1.65
C THR A 14 3.10 1.64 0.40
N ILE A 15 2.41 2.01 -0.68
CA ILE A 15 2.42 1.31 -1.96
C ILE A 15 3.02 2.24 -3.01
N SER A 16 4.14 1.83 -3.60
CA SER A 16 4.87 2.59 -4.62
C SER A 16 4.58 1.99 -6.00
N VAL A 17 3.65 2.56 -6.75
CA VAL A 17 3.30 2.10 -8.11
C VAL A 17 4.29 2.69 -9.12
N ILE A 18 4.94 1.85 -9.90
CA ILE A 18 5.88 2.23 -10.97
C ILE A 18 5.08 2.85 -12.11
N VAL A 19 5.46 4.06 -12.52
CA VAL A 19 4.87 4.80 -13.63
C VAL A 19 5.95 5.13 -14.67
N PRO A 20 5.58 5.48 -15.92
CA PRO A 20 6.55 5.95 -16.91
C PRO A 20 7.38 7.12 -16.36
N LYS A 21 8.69 7.14 -16.65
CA LYS A 21 9.63 8.14 -16.12
C LYS A 21 9.23 9.60 -16.38
N HIS A 22 8.47 9.84 -17.45
CA HIS A 22 8.04 11.19 -17.85
C HIS A 22 6.71 11.63 -17.24
N THR A 23 6.00 10.74 -16.52
CA THR A 23 4.75 11.04 -15.85
C THR A 23 4.97 12.16 -14.83
N LYS A 24 4.11 13.17 -14.86
CA LYS A 24 4.06 14.29 -13.91
C LYS A 24 2.82 14.16 -13.02
N GLY A 25 2.79 14.89 -11.92
CA GLY A 25 1.63 14.88 -11.00
C GLY A 25 0.31 15.22 -11.70
N LYS A 26 0.32 16.16 -12.66
CA LYS A 26 -0.86 16.50 -13.46
C LYS A 26 -1.35 15.40 -14.41
N ASP A 27 -0.53 14.38 -14.64
CA ASP A 27 -0.88 13.24 -15.47
C ASP A 27 -1.49 12.11 -14.61
N ILE A 28 -1.63 12.31 -13.29
CA ILE A 28 -2.40 11.44 -12.39
C ILE A 28 -3.84 11.93 -12.40
N ASN A 29 -4.74 11.12 -12.96
CA ASN A 29 -6.16 11.46 -13.05
C ASN A 29 -6.90 11.18 -11.75
N ALA A 30 -6.60 10.03 -11.12
CA ALA A 30 -7.27 9.57 -9.92
C ALA A 30 -6.39 8.59 -9.15
N ILE A 31 -6.45 8.67 -7.82
CA ILE A 31 -6.00 7.61 -6.92
C ILE A 31 -7.16 7.38 -5.95
N THR A 32 -7.75 6.19 -5.99
CA THR A 32 -8.93 5.86 -5.19
C THR A 32 -8.74 4.53 -4.49
N VAL A 33 -9.38 4.38 -3.33
CA VAL A 33 -9.67 3.06 -2.75
C VAL A 33 -11.18 2.94 -2.71
N GLU A 34 -11.70 2.00 -3.48
CA GLU A 34 -13.14 1.76 -3.58
C GLU A 34 -13.67 1.04 -2.32
N GLN A 35 -14.99 1.00 -2.16
CA GLN A 35 -15.65 0.40 -0.98
C GLN A 35 -15.33 -1.10 -0.79
N ASP A 36 -15.00 -1.79 -1.87
CA ASP A 36 -14.56 -3.19 -1.87
C ASP A 36 -13.08 -3.34 -1.53
N ASN A 37 -12.41 -2.27 -1.10
CA ASN A 37 -11.00 -2.24 -0.71
C ASN A 37 -10.05 -2.44 -1.90
N GLU A 38 -10.47 -2.03 -3.10
CA GLU A 38 -9.67 -2.03 -4.31
C GLU A 38 -8.94 -0.69 -4.49
N LEU A 39 -7.61 -0.73 -4.59
CA LEU A 39 -6.79 0.43 -4.92
C LEU A 39 -6.71 0.61 -6.44
N ARG A 40 -6.98 1.83 -6.92
CA ARG A 40 -6.87 2.22 -8.33
C ARG A 40 -5.94 3.42 -8.50
N VAL A 41 -5.17 3.40 -9.58
CA VAL A 41 -4.39 4.56 -10.06
C VAL A 41 -4.70 4.75 -11.54
N GLY A 42 -5.23 5.92 -11.89
CA GLY A 42 -5.49 6.34 -13.25
C GLY A 42 -4.44 7.36 -13.72
N LEU A 43 -3.95 7.17 -14.94
CA LEU A 43 -3.08 8.12 -15.64
C LEU A 43 -3.83 8.79 -16.79
N ALA A 44 -3.36 9.96 -17.23
CA ALA A 44 -3.87 10.64 -18.41
C ALA A 44 -3.82 9.71 -19.64
N GLY A 45 -5.00 9.32 -20.14
CA GLY A 45 -5.15 8.41 -21.28
C GLY A 45 -5.24 6.92 -20.91
N ASP A 46 -5.10 6.57 -19.62
CA ASP A 46 -5.28 5.20 -19.09
C ASP A 46 -5.80 5.26 -17.64
N ASP A 47 -7.11 5.35 -17.48
CA ASP A 47 -7.76 5.46 -16.16
C ASP A 47 -7.67 4.15 -15.34
N SER A 48 -7.18 3.05 -15.92
CA SER A 48 -7.02 1.75 -15.26
C SER A 48 -5.56 1.29 -15.25
N TYR A 49 -4.63 2.24 -15.20
CA TYR A 49 -3.19 1.98 -15.28
C TYR A 49 -2.70 0.96 -14.22
N PHE A 50 -3.23 1.07 -13.00
CA PHE A 50 -3.02 0.10 -11.93
C PHE A 50 -4.33 -0.16 -11.18
N PHE A 51 -4.58 -1.43 -10.88
CA PHE A 51 -5.65 -1.88 -10.00
C PHE A 51 -5.15 -3.03 -9.13
N GLY A 52 -5.61 -3.11 -7.89
CA GLY A 52 -5.29 -4.21 -7.00
C GLY A 52 -6.13 -4.23 -5.73
N GLN A 53 -6.62 -5.41 -5.37
CA GLN A 53 -7.33 -5.65 -4.12
C GLN A 53 -6.35 -5.56 -2.94
N LEU A 54 -6.56 -4.63 -2.01
CA LEU A 54 -5.74 -4.55 -0.79
C LEU A 54 -5.96 -5.79 0.09
N GLU A 55 -4.91 -6.28 0.76
CA GLU A 55 -4.99 -7.48 1.62
C GLU A 55 -5.97 -7.28 2.80
N PHE A 56 -5.96 -6.10 3.40
CA PHE A 56 -6.82 -5.73 4.52
C PHE A 56 -7.38 -4.32 4.37
N PRO A 57 -8.48 -3.97 5.08
CA PRO A 57 -9.08 -2.66 4.98
C PRO A 57 -8.17 -1.55 5.52
N VAL A 58 -8.23 -0.41 4.84
CA VAL A 58 -7.60 0.84 5.25
C VAL A 58 -8.65 1.81 5.80
N LYS A 59 -8.22 2.72 6.66
CA LYS A 59 -9.08 3.74 7.27
C LYS A 59 -9.30 4.86 6.25
N MET A 60 -10.54 5.01 5.82
CA MET A 60 -11.05 6.20 5.12
C MET A 60 -12.05 6.85 6.08
N ASP A 61 -11.67 7.97 6.69
CA ASP A 61 -12.52 8.63 7.70
C ASP A 61 -13.68 9.40 7.04
N ASP A 62 -13.44 9.90 5.83
CA ASP A 62 -14.43 10.55 4.96
C ASP A 62 -14.32 9.98 3.53
N PRO A 63 -15.43 9.74 2.80
CA PRO A 63 -15.39 9.50 1.36
C PRO A 63 -14.71 10.62 0.55
N GLU A 64 -14.58 11.83 1.11
CA GLU A 64 -13.82 12.95 0.54
C GLU A 64 -12.36 13.02 1.03
N ASP A 65 -11.89 12.11 1.88
CA ASP A 65 -10.50 12.11 2.33
C ASP A 65 -9.57 11.90 1.13
N ASP A 66 -8.77 12.93 0.84
CA ASP A 66 -7.72 12.84 -0.16
C ASP A 66 -6.67 11.82 0.29
N ILE A 67 -6.52 10.75 -0.48
CA ILE A 67 -5.45 9.78 -0.29
C ILE A 67 -4.11 10.53 -0.39
N SER A 68 -3.27 10.41 0.63
CA SER A 68 -1.95 11.02 0.61
C SER A 68 -1.05 10.28 -0.38
N TRP A 69 -0.61 10.99 -1.43
CA TRP A 69 0.31 10.45 -2.41
C TRP A 69 1.38 11.46 -2.81
N GLU A 70 2.51 10.96 -3.28
CA GLU A 70 3.59 11.77 -3.80
C GLU A 70 4.31 11.09 -4.98
N MET A 71 4.98 11.88 -5.81
CA MET A 71 5.77 11.40 -6.94
C MET A 71 7.24 11.40 -6.57
N LYS A 72 7.91 10.26 -6.75
CA LYS A 72 9.33 10.08 -6.42
C LYS A 72 10.09 9.48 -7.59
N ASP A 73 11.27 10.03 -7.84
CA ASP A 73 12.26 9.40 -8.71
C ASP A 73 13.01 8.33 -7.92
N VAL A 74 13.04 7.10 -8.44
CA VAL A 74 13.79 6.01 -7.83
C VAL A 74 15.28 6.23 -8.10
N THR A 75 16.12 5.93 -7.12
CA THR A 75 17.57 6.15 -7.17
C THR A 75 18.29 5.40 -8.30
N ASP A 76 17.63 4.43 -8.94
CA ASP A 76 18.13 3.77 -10.15
C ASP A 76 18.14 4.68 -11.39
N GLY A 77 17.49 5.85 -11.32
CA GLY A 77 17.39 6.82 -12.40
C GLY A 77 16.56 6.36 -13.61
N CYS A 78 15.98 5.17 -13.56
CA CYS A 78 15.23 4.54 -14.64
C CYS A 78 13.72 4.58 -14.40
N HIS A 79 13.30 4.61 -13.13
CA HIS A 79 11.90 4.52 -12.77
C HIS A 79 11.43 5.73 -11.95
N ARG A 80 10.16 6.07 -12.13
CA ARG A 80 9.41 6.99 -11.30
C ARG A 80 8.27 6.21 -10.64
N VAL A 81 7.94 6.57 -9.41
CA VAL A 81 6.86 5.93 -8.66
C VAL A 81 5.87 6.96 -8.14
N VAL A 82 4.60 6.55 -8.08
CA VAL A 82 3.56 7.18 -7.26
C VAL A 82 3.57 6.43 -5.93
N GLU A 83 3.99 7.10 -4.85
CA GLU A 83 3.98 6.55 -3.51
C GLU A 83 2.68 6.93 -2.81
N ILE A 84 1.90 5.92 -2.45
CA ILE A 84 0.55 6.04 -1.89
C ILE A 84 0.62 5.61 -0.43
N SER A 85 0.27 6.51 0.48
CA SER A 85 0.31 6.27 1.92
C SER A 85 -1.10 6.02 2.46
N LEU A 86 -1.33 4.81 2.96
CA LEU A 86 -2.62 4.38 3.48
C LEU A 86 -2.50 4.04 4.98
N ARG A 87 -3.50 4.44 5.76
CA ARG A 87 -3.58 4.10 7.18
C ARG A 87 -4.37 2.82 7.36
N LYS A 88 -3.84 1.87 8.14
CA LYS A 88 -4.56 0.62 8.43
C LYS A 88 -5.74 0.88 9.35
N THR A 89 -6.82 0.12 9.18
CA THR A 89 -7.89 0.08 10.17
C THR A 89 -7.37 -0.53 11.46
N ALA A 90 -7.61 0.16 12.59
CA ALA A 90 -7.16 -0.31 13.89
C ALA A 90 -7.82 -1.66 14.24
N PRO A 91 -7.06 -2.64 14.77
CA PRO A 91 -7.66 -3.89 15.21
C PRO A 91 -8.64 -3.68 16.37
N LEU A 92 -9.66 -4.54 16.46
CA LEU A 92 -10.67 -4.49 17.53
C LEU A 92 -10.08 -4.69 18.93
N LEU A 93 -8.91 -5.33 19.03
CA LEU A 93 -8.23 -5.60 20.28
C LEU A 93 -7.10 -4.59 20.51
N PRO A 94 -7.13 -3.81 21.61
CA PRO A 94 -6.05 -2.89 21.96
C PRO A 94 -4.69 -3.60 22.04
N GLY A 95 -3.68 -3.02 21.42
CA GLY A 95 -2.32 -3.55 21.44
C GLY A 95 -2.03 -4.68 20.43
N LEU A 96 -3.04 -5.16 19.70
CA LEU A 96 -2.83 -6.06 18.56
C LEU A 96 -2.24 -5.27 17.38
N VAL A 97 -1.28 -5.88 16.68
CA VAL A 97 -0.71 -5.33 15.44
C VAL A 97 -1.02 -6.27 14.29
N MET A 98 -1.63 -5.73 13.23
CA MET A 98 -1.88 -6.47 12.00
C MET A 98 -0.72 -6.23 11.02
N TRP A 99 0.19 -7.20 10.97
CA TRP A 99 1.25 -7.24 9.98
C TRP A 99 0.72 -7.88 8.70
N TRP A 100 0.71 -7.10 7.61
CA TRP A 100 0.24 -7.54 6.30
C TRP A 100 1.28 -8.45 5.68
N SER A 101 0.87 -9.59 5.14
CA SER A 101 1.80 -10.47 4.44
C SER A 101 2.02 -10.01 3.00
N ASP A 102 1.07 -9.29 2.41
CA ASP A 102 1.16 -8.63 1.11
C ASP A 102 0.41 -7.28 1.14
N ALA A 103 0.76 -6.31 0.29
CA ALA A 103 -0.07 -5.12 0.12
C ALA A 103 -1.30 -5.40 -0.75
N ILE A 104 -1.11 -6.21 -1.79
CA ILE A 104 -2.14 -6.53 -2.79
C ILE A 104 -2.39 -8.03 -2.73
N LYS A 105 -3.63 -8.43 -2.52
CA LYS A 105 -4.05 -9.82 -2.51
C LYS A 105 -3.64 -10.48 -3.83
N ASP A 106 -2.93 -11.60 -3.73
CA ASP A 106 -2.39 -12.35 -4.87
C ASP A 106 -1.47 -11.52 -5.80
N GLY A 107 -0.96 -10.36 -5.35
CA GLY A 107 0.00 -9.52 -6.10
C GLY A 107 1.42 -10.11 -6.15
N GLY A 108 1.61 -11.23 -5.46
CA GLY A 108 2.82 -12.05 -5.43
C GLY A 108 3.95 -11.46 -4.62
N ALA A 109 3.74 -10.33 -3.94
CA ALA A 109 4.74 -9.55 -3.20
C ALA A 109 4.82 -9.92 -1.72
N ALA A 110 4.40 -11.14 -1.42
CA ALA A 110 4.31 -11.63 -0.07
C ALA A 110 5.67 -11.60 0.64
N VAL A 111 5.65 -11.18 1.89
CA VAL A 111 6.79 -11.15 2.80
C VAL A 111 6.50 -12.02 4.02
N ASP A 112 7.55 -12.64 4.56
CA ASP A 112 7.43 -13.39 5.81
C ASP A 112 7.35 -12.43 7.01
N VAL A 113 6.12 -12.13 7.43
CA VAL A 113 5.84 -11.31 8.60
C VAL A 113 6.26 -11.96 9.92
N THR A 114 6.61 -13.25 9.96
CA THR A 114 7.04 -13.93 11.19
C THR A 114 8.45 -13.53 11.61
N ALA A 115 9.27 -13.08 10.65
CA ALA A 115 10.65 -12.66 10.86
C ALA A 115 10.80 -11.19 11.29
N LEU A 116 9.70 -10.42 11.35
CA LEU A 116 9.75 -8.99 11.69
C LEU A 116 10.27 -8.78 13.13
N PRO A 117 11.22 -7.84 13.35
CA PRO A 117 11.89 -7.66 14.64
C PRO A 117 10.94 -7.25 15.78
N ASP A 118 9.90 -6.46 15.47
CA ASP A 118 8.90 -6.00 16.44
C ASP A 118 7.76 -6.99 16.69
N ARG A 119 7.76 -8.15 16.02
CA ARG A 119 6.77 -9.18 16.28
C ARG A 119 7.12 -9.92 17.56
N ARG A 120 6.17 -9.99 18.51
CA ARG A 120 6.30 -10.84 19.70
C ARG A 120 6.56 -12.28 19.25
N LYS A 121 7.79 -12.76 19.40
CA LYS A 121 8.13 -14.18 19.30
C LYS A 121 7.48 -14.84 20.51
N GLY A 122 6.55 -15.77 20.25
CA GLY A 122 5.66 -16.29 21.27
C GLY A 122 6.38 -16.65 22.57
N SER A 123 5.99 -16.02 23.67
CA SER A 123 6.28 -16.49 25.02
C SER A 123 5.36 -17.68 25.32
N ASN A 124 5.64 -18.84 24.70
CA ASN A 124 5.18 -20.12 25.24
C ASN A 124 6.20 -20.59 26.28
N ALA A 125 6.29 -19.85 27.38
CA ALA A 125 6.72 -20.45 28.63
C ALA A 125 5.46 -20.96 29.31
N LYS A 126 5.29 -22.30 29.28
CA LYS A 126 4.25 -23.00 30.04
C LYS A 126 4.26 -22.49 31.49
N GLN A 127 3.08 -22.17 32.02
CA GLN A 127 2.84 -22.08 33.46
C GLN A 127 1.83 -23.16 33.83
#